data_AF-A0A943B142-F1
#
_entry.id   AF-A0A943B142-F1
#
_cell.length_a   1.000
_cell.length_b   1.000
_cell.length_c   1.000
_cell.angle_alpha   90.00
_cell.angle_beta   90.00
_cell.angle_gamma   90.00
#
_symmetry.space_group_name_H-M   'P 1'
#
loop_
_entity.id
_entity.type
_entity.pdbx_description
1 polymer ?
#
loop_
_entity_poly.entity_id
_entity_poly.type
_entity_poly.pdbx_seq_one_letter_code
_entity_poly.pdbx_strand_id
1 'polypeptide(L)'
;MGLLEGLFKDKDNSTNKEIESLNVKIKEKEMEIQRLKIEVQTMKETYMTPKQVEILEKNLKSAREENVKLKKEKEDFIQKIKILEQDSSDKEEVFFLNKFLYKLPIDEFFSATKFNLIREFLTKSGISFVQEIETVMELPEFMKVKNYSAAKKKYTAFRDLKVISWDNRILMCKGERIHKVFKKSRKFVNYLTENNIEFMDDMKNFDFNVLAVKGGFTKTAVEEFKEMYEEYFKTYKI
;
A
#
# COMPACT_ATOMS: atom_id res chain seq x y z
N MET A 1 51.59 -93.22 4.95
CA MET A 1 50.58 -92.21 5.28
C MET A 1 50.30 -91.40 4.01
N GLY A 2 49.18 -91.61 3.31
CA GLY A 2 48.97 -90.91 2.03
C GLY A 2 47.63 -91.12 1.30
N LEU A 3 46.81 -92.10 1.69
CA LEU A 3 45.50 -92.34 1.05
C LEU A 3 44.31 -91.73 1.82
N LEU A 4 44.37 -91.71 3.16
CA LEU A 4 43.35 -91.05 3.98
C LEU A 4 43.41 -89.51 3.87
N GLU A 5 44.60 -88.94 3.67
CA GLU A 5 44.81 -87.49 3.61
C GLU A 5 44.27 -86.83 2.33
N GLY A 6 44.12 -87.60 1.23
CA GLY A 6 43.53 -87.13 -0.03
C GLY A 6 41.99 -87.08 -0.01
N LEU A 7 41.35 -88.08 0.61
CA LEU A 7 39.89 -88.19 0.69
C LEU A 7 39.24 -87.11 1.58
N PHE A 8 39.92 -86.68 2.64
CA PHE A 8 39.46 -85.55 3.46
C PHE A 8 39.75 -84.20 2.80
N LYS A 9 40.87 -84.04 2.09
CA LYS A 9 41.19 -82.81 1.34
C LYS A 9 40.14 -82.48 0.27
N ASP A 10 39.63 -83.46 -0.47
CA ASP A 10 38.64 -83.19 -1.52
C ASP A 10 37.26 -82.81 -0.96
N LYS A 11 36.85 -83.41 0.15
CA LYS A 11 35.59 -83.09 0.83
C LYS A 11 35.67 -81.74 1.57
N ASP A 12 36.82 -81.44 2.18
CA ASP A 12 37.10 -80.13 2.79
C ASP A 12 37.17 -79.03 1.72
N ASN A 13 37.72 -79.31 0.53
CA ASN A 13 37.76 -78.35 -0.57
C ASN A 13 36.37 -78.06 -1.15
N SER A 14 35.50 -79.08 -1.26
CA SER A 14 34.10 -78.89 -1.66
C SER A 14 33.32 -78.05 -0.62
N THR A 15 33.50 -78.37 0.66
CA THR A 15 32.82 -77.67 1.77
C THR A 15 33.30 -76.22 1.87
N ASN A 16 34.60 -75.97 1.70
CA ASN A 16 35.17 -74.63 1.71
C ASN A 16 34.68 -73.78 0.53
N LYS A 17 34.54 -74.36 -0.67
CA LYS A 17 33.95 -73.65 -1.83
C LYS A 17 32.48 -73.31 -1.60
N GLU A 18 31.72 -74.18 -0.94
CA GLU A 18 30.33 -73.90 -0.59
C GLU A 18 30.23 -72.80 0.47
N ILE A 19 31.08 -72.82 1.49
CA ILE A 19 31.21 -71.74 2.49
C ILE A 19 31.56 -70.41 1.81
N GLU A 20 32.49 -70.41 0.87
CA GLU A 20 32.89 -69.22 0.13
C GLU A 20 31.76 -68.67 -0.75
N SER A 21 31.03 -69.54 -1.45
CA SER A 21 29.84 -69.16 -2.23
C SER A 21 28.73 -68.58 -1.34
N LEU A 22 28.49 -69.19 -0.17
CA LEU A 22 27.51 -68.68 0.80
C LEU A 22 27.95 -67.34 1.37
N ASN A 23 29.23 -67.14 1.66
CA ASN A 23 29.75 -65.86 2.14
C ASN A 23 29.61 -64.74 1.10
N VAL A 24 29.81 -65.04 -0.19
CA VAL A 24 29.56 -64.08 -1.27
C VAL A 24 28.07 -63.71 -1.34
N LYS A 25 27.18 -64.71 -1.30
CA LYS A 25 25.72 -64.48 -1.28
C LYS A 25 25.26 -63.68 -0.06
N ILE A 26 25.84 -63.94 1.11
CA ILE A 26 25.55 -63.17 2.33
C ILE A 26 25.96 -61.71 2.14
N LYS A 27 27.17 -61.44 1.64
CA LYS A 27 27.63 -60.08 1.36
C LYS A 27 26.73 -59.35 0.36
N GLU A 28 26.32 -60.02 -0.72
CA GLU A 28 25.38 -59.45 -1.69
C GLU A 28 24.04 -59.10 -1.05
N LYS A 29 23.50 -59.99 -0.21
CA LYS A 29 22.25 -59.74 0.52
C LYS A 29 22.39 -58.63 1.57
N GLU A 30 23.52 -58.52 2.24
CA GLU A 30 23.79 -57.44 3.18
C GLU A 30 23.84 -56.07 2.48
N MET A 31 24.48 -55.98 1.31
CA MET A 31 24.49 -54.77 0.50
C MET A 31 23.08 -54.38 0.02
N GLU A 32 22.28 -55.36 -0.43
CA GLU A 32 20.90 -55.14 -0.84
C GLU A 32 20.04 -54.61 0.32
N ILE A 33 20.20 -55.19 1.52
CA ILE A 33 19.52 -54.71 2.74
C ILE A 33 19.91 -53.28 3.08
N GLN A 34 21.19 -52.92 2.96
CA GLN A 34 21.64 -51.54 3.20
C GLN A 34 21.04 -50.57 2.18
N ARG A 35 21.01 -50.95 0.90
CA ARG A 35 20.39 -50.16 -0.16
C ARG A 35 18.90 -49.91 0.11
N LEU A 36 18.16 -50.96 0.43
CA LEU A 36 16.72 -50.86 0.74
C LEU A 36 16.47 -50.01 1.99
N LYS A 37 17.34 -50.07 3.01
CA LYS A 37 17.23 -49.20 4.19
C LYS A 37 17.39 -47.72 3.82
N ILE A 38 18.37 -47.39 2.99
CA ILE A 38 18.58 -46.02 2.51
C ILE A 38 17.38 -45.55 1.69
N GLU A 39 16.86 -46.41 0.81
CA GLU A 39 15.70 -46.09 -0.02
C GLU A 39 14.44 -45.82 0.83
N VAL A 40 14.15 -46.67 1.81
CA VAL A 40 13.03 -46.48 2.74
C VAL A 40 13.18 -45.20 3.58
N GLN A 41 14.40 -44.89 4.03
CA GLN A 41 14.65 -43.66 4.78
C GLN A 41 14.45 -42.42 3.91
N THR A 42 14.97 -42.45 2.68
CA THR A 42 14.78 -41.38 1.69
C THR A 42 13.29 -41.20 1.39
N MET A 43 12.54 -42.30 1.25
CA MET A 43 11.08 -42.22 1.06
C MET A 43 10.38 -41.55 2.26
N LYS A 44 10.74 -41.90 3.50
CA LYS A 44 10.14 -41.28 4.70
C LYS A 44 10.43 -39.77 4.81
N GLU A 45 11.58 -39.33 4.32
CA GLU A 45 12.00 -37.92 4.35
C GLU A 45 11.44 -37.11 3.18
N THR A 46 11.17 -37.75 2.04
CA THR A 46 10.76 -37.06 0.80
C THR A 46 9.25 -37.08 0.56
N TYR A 47 8.53 -38.12 1.00
CA TYR A 47 7.09 -38.24 0.79
C TYR A 47 6.31 -37.65 1.97
N MET A 48 5.34 -36.79 1.65
CA MET A 48 4.40 -36.29 2.64
C MET A 48 3.55 -37.42 3.21
N THR A 49 3.34 -37.39 4.52
CA THR A 49 2.43 -38.32 5.20
C THR A 49 0.99 -38.11 4.73
N PRO A 50 0.13 -39.15 4.75
CA PRO A 50 -1.27 -39.01 4.35
C PRO A 50 -2.02 -37.88 5.08
N LYS A 51 -1.71 -37.67 6.37
CA LYS A 51 -2.26 -36.58 7.18
C LYS A 51 -1.81 -35.19 6.70
N GLN A 52 -0.56 -35.04 6.25
CA GLN A 52 -0.08 -33.79 5.66
C GLN A 52 -0.76 -33.49 4.32
N VAL A 53 -1.00 -34.53 3.51
CA VAL A 53 -1.75 -34.41 2.25
C VAL A 53 -3.20 -34.00 2.51
N GLU A 54 -3.87 -34.64 3.47
CA GLU A 54 -5.25 -34.29 3.86
C GLU A 54 -5.37 -32.83 4.35
N ILE A 55 -4.41 -32.37 5.15
CA ILE A 55 -4.35 -30.97 5.60
C ILE A 55 -4.15 -30.02 4.42
N LEU A 56 -3.26 -30.35 3.48
CA LEU A 56 -3.03 -29.57 2.27
C LEU A 56 -4.28 -29.48 1.41
N GLU A 57 -4.98 -30.60 1.19
CA GLU A 57 -6.22 -30.64 0.43
C GLU A 57 -7.31 -29.79 1.08
N LYS A 58 -7.47 -29.89 2.40
CA LYS A 58 -8.44 -29.08 3.15
C LYS A 58 -8.12 -27.59 3.07
N ASN A 59 -6.85 -27.21 3.24
CA ASN A 59 -6.41 -25.82 3.13
C ASN A 59 -6.61 -25.27 1.71
N LEU A 60 -6.29 -26.07 0.70
CA LEU A 60 -6.43 -25.68 -0.70
C LEU A 60 -7.91 -25.52 -1.10
N LYS A 61 -8.80 -26.36 -0.55
CA LYS A 61 -10.25 -26.21 -0.70
C LYS A 61 -10.75 -24.91 -0.06
N SER A 62 -10.39 -24.66 1.21
CA SER A 62 -10.76 -23.41 1.90
C SER A 62 -10.26 -22.17 1.17
N ALA A 63 -9.01 -22.18 0.69
CA ALA A 63 -8.43 -21.07 -0.06
C ALA A 63 -9.13 -20.82 -1.41
N ARG A 64 -9.61 -21.89 -2.08
CA ARG A 64 -10.41 -21.76 -3.31
C ARG A 64 -11.78 -21.15 -3.02
N GLU A 65 -12.46 -21.61 -1.98
CA GLU A 65 -13.78 -21.09 -1.57
C GLU A 65 -13.68 -19.61 -1.18
N GLU A 66 -12.67 -19.23 -0.40
CA GLU A 66 -12.40 -17.84 -0.04
C GLU A 66 -12.08 -16.97 -1.26
N ASN A 67 -11.25 -17.45 -2.18
CA ASN A 67 -10.95 -16.72 -3.42
C ASN A 67 -12.20 -16.50 -4.28
N VAL A 68 -13.10 -17.48 -4.38
CA VAL A 68 -14.36 -17.32 -5.10
C VAL A 68 -15.23 -16.27 -4.42
N LYS A 69 -15.32 -16.29 -3.09
CA LYS A 69 -16.06 -15.29 -2.31
C LYS A 69 -15.49 -13.88 -2.52
N LEU A 70 -14.18 -13.70 -2.38
CA LEU A 70 -13.51 -12.41 -2.56
C LEU A 70 -13.63 -11.89 -3.99
N LYS A 71 -13.56 -12.75 -5.01
CA LYS A 71 -13.81 -12.36 -6.41
C LYS A 71 -15.23 -11.84 -6.59
N LYS A 72 -16.21 -12.50 -5.97
CA LYS A 72 -17.61 -12.06 -6.02
C LYS A 72 -17.80 -10.73 -5.30
N GLU A 73 -17.27 -10.56 -4.09
CA GLU A 73 -17.34 -9.30 -3.35
C GLU A 73 -16.67 -8.15 -4.12
N LYS A 74 -15.51 -8.41 -4.74
CA LYS A 74 -14.83 -7.44 -5.61
C LYS A 74 -15.73 -7.02 -6.78
N GLU A 75 -16.36 -7.98 -7.46
CA GLU A 75 -17.27 -7.68 -8.58
C GLU A 75 -18.48 -6.87 -8.11
N ASP A 76 -19.08 -7.24 -6.96
CA ASP A 76 -20.20 -6.52 -6.35
C ASP A 76 -19.81 -5.07 -6.01
N PHE A 77 -18.60 -4.83 -5.47
CA PHE A 77 -18.10 -3.48 -5.22
C PHE A 77 -17.88 -2.69 -6.50
N ILE A 78 -17.32 -3.30 -7.55
CA ILE A 78 -17.15 -2.66 -8.86
C ILE A 78 -18.50 -2.26 -9.44
N GLN A 79 -19.51 -3.13 -9.35
CA GLN A 79 -20.86 -2.82 -9.82
C GLN A 79 -21.51 -1.70 -9.00
N LYS A 80 -21.36 -1.70 -7.66
CA LYS A 80 -21.84 -0.59 -6.82
C LYS A 80 -21.17 0.73 -7.18
N ILE A 81 -19.87 0.74 -7.44
CA ILE A 81 -19.15 1.94 -7.88
C ILE A 81 -19.70 2.41 -9.22
N LYS A 82 -19.86 1.51 -10.20
CA LYS A 82 -20.43 1.86 -11.51
C LYS A 82 -21.86 2.42 -11.42
N ILE A 83 -22.70 1.86 -10.56
CA ILE A 83 -24.07 2.36 -10.33
C ILE A 83 -24.01 3.75 -9.70
N LEU A 84 -23.16 3.96 -8.69
CA LEU A 84 -22.94 5.29 -8.09
C LEU A 84 -22.38 6.30 -9.12
N GLU A 85 -21.55 5.85 -10.05
CA GLU A 85 -21.03 6.65 -11.17
C GLU A 85 -22.06 6.85 -12.29
N GLN A 86 -23.05 5.97 -12.49
CA GLN A 86 -24.09 6.14 -13.51
C GLN A 86 -25.28 6.96 -13.00
N ASP A 87 -25.73 6.72 -11.77
CA ASP A 87 -26.76 7.52 -11.09
C ASP A 87 -26.29 8.97 -10.84
N SER A 88 -24.99 9.22 -11.05
CA SER A 88 -24.39 10.55 -11.04
C SER A 88 -24.64 11.41 -12.28
N SER A 89 -25.03 10.78 -13.40
CA SER A 89 -25.23 11.47 -14.67
C SER A 89 -26.40 12.47 -14.62
N ASP A 90 -27.39 12.22 -13.77
CA ASP A 90 -28.66 12.98 -13.73
C ASP A 90 -28.87 13.74 -12.40
N LYS A 91 -27.84 13.84 -11.56
CA LYS A 91 -27.82 14.69 -10.37
C LYS A 91 -26.60 15.58 -10.40
N GLU A 92 -26.82 16.90 -10.40
CA GLU A 92 -25.79 17.88 -10.11
C GLU A 92 -24.95 17.44 -8.89
N GLU A 93 -23.63 17.53 -9.04
CA GLU A 93 -22.59 17.32 -8.00
C GLU A 93 -22.27 15.88 -7.59
N VAL A 94 -21.86 15.03 -8.53
CA VAL A 94 -20.96 13.92 -8.17
C VAL A 94 -19.52 14.39 -8.11
N PHE A 95 -18.97 14.24 -6.91
CA PHE A 95 -17.64 14.68 -6.51
C PHE A 95 -16.56 13.85 -7.22
N PHE A 96 -16.00 14.40 -8.29
CA PHE A 96 -14.82 13.83 -8.92
C PHE A 96 -13.56 14.37 -8.25
N LEU A 97 -12.78 13.49 -7.61
CA LEU A 97 -11.43 13.79 -7.08
C LEU A 97 -10.40 14.18 -8.16
N ASN A 98 -10.85 14.59 -9.34
CA ASN A 98 -10.06 15.06 -10.47
C ASN A 98 -10.36 16.53 -10.82
N LYS A 99 -11.38 17.14 -10.24
CA LYS A 99 -11.66 18.57 -10.41
C LYS A 99 -10.95 19.35 -9.31
N PHE A 100 -9.75 19.81 -9.61
CA PHE A 100 -8.98 20.64 -8.68
C PHE A 100 -9.54 22.07 -8.68
N LEU A 101 -10.16 22.43 -7.55
CA LEU A 101 -10.77 23.74 -7.31
C LEU A 101 -9.85 24.67 -6.53
N TYR A 102 -8.83 24.13 -5.87
CA TYR A 102 -7.94 24.85 -4.97
C TYR A 102 -6.47 24.70 -5.37
N LYS A 103 -5.71 25.78 -5.17
CA LYS A 103 -4.26 25.84 -5.27
C LYS A 103 -3.64 25.00 -4.16
N LEU A 104 -2.46 24.43 -4.44
CA LEU A 104 -1.77 23.54 -3.51
C LEU A 104 -0.57 24.27 -2.92
N PRO A 105 -0.50 24.48 -1.60
CA PRO A 105 0.65 25.11 -0.97
C PRO A 105 1.93 24.29 -1.15
N ILE A 106 3.05 24.97 -1.35
CA ILE A 106 4.37 24.30 -1.44
C ILE A 106 4.75 23.58 -0.15
N ASP A 107 4.27 24.04 1.01
CA ASP A 107 4.51 23.41 2.31
C ASP A 107 3.84 22.04 2.43
N GLU A 108 2.62 21.92 1.93
CA GLU A 108 1.88 20.64 1.92
C GLU A 108 2.45 19.70 0.83
N PHE A 109 2.78 20.23 -0.35
CA PHE A 109 3.32 19.42 -1.43
C PHE A 109 4.73 18.91 -1.15
N PHE A 110 5.60 19.74 -0.60
CA PHE A 110 6.97 19.39 -0.25
C PHE A 110 7.16 19.17 1.26
N SER A 111 6.15 18.66 1.97
CA SER A 111 6.15 18.51 3.44
C SER A 111 7.30 17.68 4.03
N ALA A 112 7.89 16.75 3.27
CA ALA A 112 9.01 15.96 3.75
C ALA A 112 10.25 16.82 4.05
N THR A 113 10.94 16.51 5.17
CA THR A 113 12.10 17.26 5.68
C THR A 113 13.23 17.42 4.67
N LYS A 114 13.43 16.43 3.79
CA LYS A 114 14.43 16.51 2.71
C LYS A 114 14.22 17.68 1.74
N PHE A 115 13.01 18.24 1.67
CA PHE A 115 12.68 19.36 0.79
C PHE A 115 12.69 20.72 1.49
N ASN A 116 13.18 20.84 2.74
CA ASN A 116 13.21 22.13 3.45
C ASN A 116 13.89 23.24 2.64
N LEU A 117 15.09 22.98 2.08
CA LEU A 117 15.82 23.95 1.26
C LEU A 117 15.11 24.28 -0.07
N ILE A 118 14.33 23.34 -0.60
CA ILE A 118 13.49 23.57 -1.78
C ILE A 118 12.38 24.56 -1.44
N ARG A 119 11.68 24.33 -0.32
CA ARG A 119 10.62 25.25 0.15
C ARG A 119 11.18 26.63 0.45
N GLU A 120 12.29 26.71 1.18
CA GLU A 120 12.96 27.99 1.47
C GLU A 120 13.33 28.77 0.21
N PHE A 121 13.84 28.09 -0.84
CA PHE A 121 14.11 28.75 -2.11
C PHE A 121 12.83 29.29 -2.76
N LEU A 122 11.81 28.44 -2.90
CA LEU A 122 10.54 28.82 -3.52
C LEU A 122 9.89 30.00 -2.79
N THR A 123 9.86 29.98 -1.46
CA THR A 123 9.33 31.09 -0.64
C THR A 123 10.13 32.37 -0.86
N LYS A 124 11.46 32.31 -0.93
CA LYS A 124 12.31 33.48 -1.21
C LYS A 124 12.09 34.03 -2.63
N SER A 125 11.71 33.17 -3.57
CA SER A 125 11.31 33.55 -4.92
C SER A 125 9.86 34.04 -5.02
N GLY A 126 9.15 34.19 -3.90
CA GLY A 126 7.76 34.64 -3.86
C GLY A 126 6.73 33.58 -4.27
N ILE A 127 7.14 32.32 -4.40
CA ILE A 127 6.26 31.21 -4.78
C ILE A 127 5.65 30.60 -3.54
N SER A 128 4.32 30.61 -3.48
CA SER A 128 3.56 30.03 -2.37
C SER A 128 2.79 28.78 -2.80
N PHE A 129 2.50 28.64 -4.09
CA PHE A 129 1.71 27.55 -4.63
C PHE A 129 2.46 26.71 -5.66
N VAL A 130 2.15 25.42 -5.71
CA VAL A 130 2.75 24.45 -6.64
C VAL A 130 2.49 24.82 -8.10
N GLN A 131 1.35 25.46 -8.38
CA GLN A 131 0.98 25.93 -9.70
C GLN A 131 1.92 27.02 -10.26
N GLU A 132 2.65 27.72 -9.40
CA GLU A 132 3.55 28.84 -9.78
C GLU A 132 4.98 28.37 -10.03
N ILE A 133 5.30 27.13 -9.63
CA ILE A 133 6.65 26.54 -9.62
C ILE A 133 7.30 26.56 -11.00
N GLU A 134 6.54 26.39 -12.09
CA GLU A 134 7.07 26.38 -13.46
C GLU A 134 7.96 27.59 -13.75
N THR A 135 7.65 28.75 -13.16
CA THR A 135 8.37 30.01 -13.41
C THR A 135 9.82 30.00 -12.93
N VAL A 136 10.20 29.09 -12.03
CA VAL A 136 11.55 29.03 -11.45
C VAL A 136 12.26 27.68 -11.67
N MET A 137 11.62 26.70 -12.31
CA MET A 137 12.18 25.34 -12.44
C MET A 137 13.50 25.26 -13.18
N GLU A 138 13.70 26.13 -14.17
CA GLU A 138 14.89 26.13 -15.00
C GLU A 138 15.89 27.22 -14.60
N LEU A 139 15.72 27.85 -13.43
CA LEU A 139 16.70 28.82 -12.91
C LEU A 139 17.99 28.10 -12.48
N PRO A 140 19.17 28.56 -12.92
CA PRO A 140 20.46 27.99 -12.52
C PRO A 140 20.68 27.95 -11.01
N GLU A 141 20.18 28.95 -10.29
CA GLU A 141 20.25 29.04 -8.84
C GLU A 141 19.42 27.93 -8.18
N PHE A 142 18.23 27.64 -8.72
CA PHE A 142 17.37 26.61 -8.18
C PHE A 142 17.90 25.20 -8.45
N MET A 143 18.50 24.98 -9.62
CA MET A 143 19.15 23.72 -9.99
C MET A 143 20.28 23.31 -9.04
N LYS A 144 20.92 24.29 -8.37
CA LYS A 144 21.99 24.08 -7.40
C LYS A 144 21.46 23.74 -5.98
N VAL A 145 20.16 23.88 -5.73
CA VAL A 145 19.58 23.61 -4.41
C VAL A 145 19.61 22.10 -4.13
N LYS A 146 20.02 21.73 -2.92
CA LYS A 146 20.04 20.33 -2.47
C LYS A 146 18.67 19.69 -2.66
N ASN A 147 18.65 18.48 -3.22
CA ASN A 147 17.44 17.71 -3.57
C ASN A 147 16.61 18.29 -4.74
N TYR A 148 17.14 19.22 -5.53
CA TYR A 148 16.47 19.74 -6.74
C TYR A 148 15.99 18.63 -7.68
N SER A 149 16.86 17.67 -8.03
CA SER A 149 16.48 16.57 -8.95
C SER A 149 15.26 15.78 -8.45
N ALA A 150 15.19 15.49 -7.15
CA ALA A 150 14.05 14.83 -6.54
C ALA A 150 12.79 15.71 -6.53
N ALA A 151 12.96 17.02 -6.30
CA ALA A 151 11.86 17.98 -6.35
C ALA A 151 11.30 18.16 -7.76
N LYS A 152 12.18 18.31 -8.77
CA LYS A 152 11.83 18.36 -10.20
C LYS A 152 11.04 17.12 -10.59
N LYS A 153 11.56 15.92 -10.30
CA LYS A 153 10.85 14.65 -10.58
C LYS A 153 9.44 14.62 -9.95
N LYS A 154 9.32 15.04 -8.69
CA LYS A 154 8.03 15.10 -7.98
C LYS A 154 7.07 16.09 -8.64
N TYR A 155 7.54 17.28 -8.97
CA TYR A 155 6.76 18.32 -9.62
C TYR A 155 6.32 17.91 -11.03
N THR A 156 7.20 17.34 -11.84
CA THR A 156 6.87 16.83 -13.19
C THR A 156 5.80 15.74 -13.11
N ALA A 157 5.90 14.81 -12.16
CA ALA A 157 4.87 13.79 -11.95
C ALA A 157 3.51 14.40 -11.57
N PHE A 158 3.49 15.47 -10.79
CA PHE A 158 2.27 16.22 -10.50
C PHE A 158 1.72 16.95 -11.73
N ARG A 159 2.58 17.68 -12.46
CA ARG A 159 2.18 18.50 -13.61
C ARG A 159 1.60 17.65 -14.74
N ASP A 160 2.35 16.62 -15.14
CA ASP A 160 2.11 15.84 -16.36
C ASP A 160 1.21 14.64 -16.11
N LEU A 161 1.38 13.96 -14.97
CA LEU A 161 0.68 12.71 -14.67
C LEU A 161 -0.40 12.87 -13.58
N LYS A 162 -0.59 14.09 -13.03
CA LYS A 162 -1.50 14.36 -11.90
C LYS A 162 -1.27 13.43 -10.70
N VAL A 163 -0.03 12.94 -10.53
CA VAL A 163 0.36 12.08 -9.42
C VAL A 163 0.57 12.94 -8.19
N ILE A 164 -0.25 12.68 -7.18
CA ILE A 164 -0.28 13.45 -5.96
C ILE A 164 -0.71 12.54 -4.81
N SER A 165 -0.25 12.83 -3.58
CA SER A 165 -0.72 12.11 -2.40
C SER A 165 -2.22 12.33 -2.19
N TRP A 166 -2.85 11.37 -1.50
CA TRP A 166 -4.28 11.43 -1.21
C TRP A 166 -4.67 12.70 -0.44
N ASP A 167 -3.91 13.07 0.60
CA ASP A 167 -4.19 14.26 1.40
C ASP A 167 -4.14 15.55 0.57
N ASN A 168 -3.12 15.68 -0.28
CA ASN A 168 -3.00 16.85 -1.16
C ASN A 168 -4.08 16.85 -2.25
N ARG A 169 -4.53 15.68 -2.70
CA ARG A 169 -5.67 15.57 -3.62
C ARG A 169 -6.96 16.05 -2.96
N ILE A 170 -7.23 15.64 -1.72
CA ILE A 170 -8.38 16.13 -0.95
C ILE A 170 -8.30 17.65 -0.81
N LEU A 171 -7.14 18.18 -0.41
CA LEU A 171 -6.92 19.62 -0.25
C LEU A 171 -7.23 20.40 -1.54
N MET A 172 -6.78 19.90 -2.70
CA MET A 172 -7.04 20.54 -3.99
C MET A 172 -8.51 20.46 -4.45
N CYS A 173 -9.26 19.47 -3.96
CA CYS A 173 -10.67 19.28 -4.33
C CYS A 173 -11.63 20.00 -3.36
N LYS A 174 -11.37 19.94 -2.05
CA LYS A 174 -12.26 20.44 -0.99
C LYS A 174 -11.74 21.67 -0.25
N GLY A 175 -10.51 22.10 -0.53
CA GLY A 175 -9.85 23.11 0.28
C GLY A 175 -9.39 22.57 1.62
N GLU A 176 -8.88 23.48 2.45
CA GLU A 176 -8.30 23.16 3.75
C GLU A 176 -9.38 22.80 4.77
N ARG A 177 -9.02 22.04 5.80
CA ARG A 177 -9.95 21.76 6.89
C ARG A 177 -10.27 23.02 7.68
N ILE A 178 -11.54 23.19 8.07
CA ILE A 178 -12.00 24.38 8.80
C ILE A 178 -11.24 24.61 10.10
N HIS A 179 -10.79 23.55 10.78
CA HIS A 179 -10.06 23.66 12.04
C HIS A 179 -8.65 24.23 11.87
N LYS A 180 -8.05 24.10 10.69
CA LYS A 180 -6.76 24.71 10.37
C LYS A 180 -6.94 26.19 10.03
N VAL A 181 -7.96 26.53 9.24
CA VAL A 181 -8.27 27.92 8.84
C VAL A 181 -8.72 28.75 10.05
N PHE A 182 -9.72 28.27 10.79
CA PHE A 182 -10.31 28.96 11.94
C PHE A 182 -9.74 28.48 13.28
N LYS A 183 -8.45 28.13 13.33
CA LYS A 183 -7.80 27.51 14.50
C LYS A 183 -7.95 28.28 15.83
N LYS A 184 -8.16 29.60 15.77
CA LYS A 184 -8.37 30.47 16.95
C LYS A 184 -9.84 30.54 17.39
N SER A 185 -10.78 30.09 16.58
CA SER A 185 -12.22 30.26 16.74
C SER A 185 -12.90 28.93 17.11
N ARG A 186 -12.49 28.30 18.21
CA ARG A 186 -12.92 26.94 18.58
C ARG A 186 -14.44 26.77 18.63
N LYS A 187 -15.16 27.74 19.17
CA LYS A 187 -16.64 27.71 19.22
C LYS A 187 -17.24 27.65 17.81
N PHE A 188 -16.68 28.40 16.86
CA PHE A 188 -17.12 28.40 15.47
C PHE A 188 -16.79 27.09 14.77
N VAL A 189 -15.57 26.57 14.95
CA VAL A 189 -15.17 25.27 14.40
C VAL A 189 -16.09 24.15 14.91
N ASN A 190 -16.41 24.13 16.20
CA ASN A 190 -17.33 23.15 16.77
C ASN A 190 -18.73 23.27 16.12
N TYR A 191 -19.27 24.48 16.02
CA TYR A 191 -20.55 24.73 15.36
C TYR A 191 -20.57 24.18 13.93
N LEU A 192 -19.53 24.48 13.13
CA LEU A 192 -19.43 23.97 11.76
C LEU A 192 -19.35 22.43 11.73
N THR A 193 -18.55 21.84 12.62
CA THR A 193 -18.38 20.38 12.70
C THR A 193 -19.70 19.68 13.07
N GLU A 194 -20.45 20.22 14.03
CA GLU A 194 -21.79 19.72 14.42
C GLU A 194 -22.80 19.80 13.25
N ASN A 195 -22.58 20.71 12.29
CA ASN A 195 -23.38 20.86 11.08
C ASN A 195 -22.77 20.13 9.86
N ASN A 196 -21.85 19.18 10.07
CA ASN A 196 -21.17 18.40 9.03
C ASN A 196 -20.39 19.22 8.00
N ILE A 197 -19.86 20.37 8.42
CA ILE A 197 -18.96 21.20 7.62
C ILE A 197 -17.53 20.92 8.11
N GLU A 198 -16.70 20.26 7.29
CA GLU A 198 -15.33 19.88 7.67
C GLU A 198 -14.27 20.61 6.85
N PHE A 199 -14.57 20.94 5.59
CA PHE A 199 -13.66 21.57 4.66
C PHE A 199 -14.16 22.96 4.24
N MET A 200 -13.25 23.80 3.76
CA MET A 200 -13.61 25.14 3.29
C MET A 200 -14.63 25.10 2.14
N ASP A 201 -14.56 24.13 1.22
CA ASP A 201 -15.53 24.04 0.12
C ASP A 201 -16.96 23.73 0.61
N ASP A 202 -17.11 23.00 1.72
CA ASP A 202 -18.41 22.76 2.37
C ASP A 202 -19.06 24.10 2.81
N MET A 203 -18.27 25.16 3.00
CA MET A 203 -18.73 26.50 3.37
C MET A 203 -19.09 27.41 2.19
N LYS A 204 -18.93 26.97 0.93
CA LYS A 204 -19.11 27.83 -0.27
C LYS A 204 -20.43 28.62 -0.29
N ASN A 205 -21.49 28.03 0.25
CA ASN A 205 -22.84 28.62 0.32
C ASN A 205 -23.30 28.84 1.77
N PHE A 206 -22.37 28.94 2.71
CA PHE A 206 -22.70 29.06 4.13
C PHE A 206 -23.30 30.44 4.45
N ASP A 207 -24.48 30.46 5.06
CA ASP A 207 -25.13 31.69 5.51
C ASP A 207 -24.63 32.10 6.90
N PHE A 208 -23.69 33.05 6.92
CA PHE A 208 -23.12 33.61 8.15
C PHE A 208 -24.16 34.33 9.04
N ASN A 209 -25.31 34.77 8.49
CA ASN A 209 -26.34 35.42 9.29
C ASN A 209 -26.96 34.46 10.33
N VAL A 210 -26.96 33.16 10.05
CA VAL A 210 -27.45 32.13 10.98
C VAL A 210 -26.62 32.08 12.27
N LEU A 211 -25.36 32.50 12.24
CA LEU A 211 -24.48 32.49 13.41
C LEU A 211 -24.91 33.50 14.49
N ALA A 212 -25.42 34.66 14.08
CA ALA A 212 -25.91 35.67 15.01
C ALA A 212 -27.21 35.22 15.70
N VAL A 213 -28.06 34.46 14.99
CA VAL A 213 -29.39 34.06 15.46
C VAL A 213 -29.36 32.74 16.23
N LYS A 214 -28.67 31.72 15.71
CA LYS A 214 -28.67 30.35 16.27
C LYS A 214 -27.36 29.96 16.97
N GLY A 215 -26.23 30.56 16.58
CA GLY A 215 -24.91 30.21 17.12
C GLY A 215 -24.49 31.02 18.36
N GLY A 216 -25.22 32.09 18.68
CA GLY A 216 -24.88 32.98 19.79
C GLY A 216 -23.49 33.61 19.64
N PHE A 217 -23.12 33.98 18.41
CA PHE A 217 -21.89 34.72 18.12
C PHE A 217 -22.16 36.22 18.09
N THR A 218 -21.17 37.03 18.49
CA THR A 218 -21.27 38.49 18.39
C THR A 218 -21.15 38.92 16.93
N LYS A 219 -21.74 40.06 16.58
CA LYS A 219 -21.64 40.60 15.20
C LYS A 219 -20.19 40.77 14.74
N THR A 220 -19.33 41.27 15.62
CA THR A 220 -17.90 41.43 15.34
C THR A 220 -17.22 40.11 15.01
N ALA A 221 -17.48 39.05 15.78
CA ALA A 221 -16.90 37.73 15.50
C ALA A 221 -17.40 37.15 14.18
N VAL A 222 -18.69 37.36 13.84
CA VAL A 222 -19.26 36.92 12.56
C VAL A 222 -18.57 37.62 11.39
N GLU A 223 -18.31 38.92 11.50
CA GLU A 223 -17.59 39.67 10.47
C GLU A 223 -16.15 39.17 10.31
N GLU A 224 -15.42 38.95 11.41
CA GLU A 224 -14.07 38.37 11.36
C GLU A 224 -14.04 36.98 10.68
N PHE A 225 -15.06 36.14 10.94
CA PHE A 225 -15.16 34.84 10.28
C PHE A 225 -15.42 34.96 8.78
N LYS A 226 -16.25 35.93 8.39
CA LYS A 226 -16.56 36.22 7.00
C LYS A 226 -15.33 36.76 6.25
N GLU A 227 -14.58 37.68 6.85
CA GLU A 227 -13.33 38.19 6.29
C GLU A 227 -12.30 37.07 6.09
N MET A 228 -12.10 36.21 7.09
CA MET A 228 -11.21 35.04 6.97
C MET A 228 -11.68 34.06 5.88
N TYR A 229 -12.99 33.84 5.77
CA TYR A 229 -13.59 33.01 4.72
C TYR A 229 -13.33 33.61 3.34
N GLU A 230 -13.64 34.89 3.13
CA GLU A 230 -13.48 35.57 1.85
C GLU A 230 -12.01 35.61 1.42
N GLU A 231 -11.10 35.94 2.33
CA GLU A 231 -9.66 35.99 2.05
C GLU A 231 -9.11 34.60 1.72
N TYR A 232 -9.58 33.54 2.40
CA TYR A 232 -9.21 32.18 2.06
C TYR A 232 -9.64 31.81 0.63
N PHE A 233 -10.90 32.05 0.28
CA PHE A 233 -11.41 31.72 -1.04
C PHE A 233 -10.69 32.52 -2.14
N LYS A 234 -10.44 33.81 -1.90
CA LYS A 234 -9.69 34.67 -2.83
C LYS A 234 -8.25 34.19 -3.05
N THR A 235 -7.59 33.73 -2.00
CA THR A 235 -6.18 33.32 -2.06
C THR A 235 -6.01 31.94 -2.68
N TYR A 236 -6.81 30.97 -2.21
CA TYR A 236 -6.60 29.54 -2.47
C TYR A 236 -7.46 28.97 -3.58
N LYS A 237 -8.63 29.54 -3.90
CA LYS A 237 -9.46 29.02 -5.00
C LYS A 237 -8.82 29.34 -6.36
N ILE A 238 -8.94 28.39 -7.29
CA ILE A 238 -8.49 28.53 -8.69
C ILE A 238 -9.55 29.30 -9.49
#